data_AF-A0A182HBI5-F1
#
_entry.id   AF-A0A182HBI5-F1
#
_cell.length_a   1.000
_cell.length_b   1.000
_cell.length_c   1.000
_cell.angle_alpha   90.00
_cell.angle_beta   90.00
_cell.angle_gamma   90.00
#
_symmetry.space_group_name_H-M   'P 1'
#
loop_
_entity.id
_entity.type
_entity.pdbx_description
1 polymer ?
#
loop_
_entity_poly.entity_id
_entity_poly.type
_entity_poly.pdbx_seq_one_letter_code
_entity_poly.pdbx_strand_id
1 'polypeptide(L)'
;MDEMIEEHSKVADSPVEAQPLWEYPCFPLGPQCKLITINVTEGGSQNQLEQGQITLTQNHVIEECNGVALWAEWHMAKNASPKNTISTGPLSAIDEIANIPVRWNTNWRQGVHLLRKPLDKTATSLNWTAKYNAQLKMCYFRFD
;
A
#
# COMPACT_ATOMS: atom_id res chain seq x y z
N MET A 1 21.10 19.26 10.76
CA MET A 1 19.70 19.59 11.10
C MET A 1 18.79 18.48 10.59
N ASP A 2 18.98 18.01 9.36
CA ASP A 2 18.25 16.86 8.79
C ASP A 2 18.45 15.54 9.56
N GLU A 3 19.68 15.22 9.99
CA GLU A 3 19.96 13.94 10.69
C GLU A 3 19.16 13.79 11.99
N MET A 4 18.96 14.87 12.75
CA MET A 4 18.20 14.85 14.01
C MET A 4 16.70 14.65 13.75
N ILE A 5 16.17 15.27 12.68
CA ILE A 5 14.76 15.13 12.28
C ILE A 5 14.50 13.72 11.75
N GLU A 6 15.45 13.16 10.99
CA GLU A 6 15.34 11.81 10.45
C GLU A 6 15.33 10.75 11.55
N GLU A 7 16.20 10.87 12.55
CA GLU A 7 16.26 9.96 13.71
C GLU A 7 14.97 10.02 14.55
N HIS A 8 14.43 11.22 14.80
CA HIS A 8 13.16 11.37 15.53
C HIS A 8 11.95 10.87 14.72
N SER A 9 11.93 11.09 13.40
CA SER A 9 10.88 10.59 12.50
C SER A 9 10.90 9.07 12.35
N LYS A 10 12.07 8.39 12.44
CA LYS A 10 12.15 6.92 12.43
C LYS A 10 11.42 6.28 13.63
N VAL A 11 11.36 7.00 14.75
CA VAL A 11 10.82 6.49 16.03
C VAL A 11 9.36 6.91 16.24
N ALA A 12 8.98 8.10 15.77
CA ALA A 12 7.69 8.70 16.04
C ALA A 12 6.66 8.49 14.92
N ASP A 13 7.08 8.47 13.66
CA ASP A 13 6.13 8.47 12.54
C ASP A 13 5.67 7.06 12.17
N SER A 14 4.37 6.95 11.92
CA SER A 14 3.80 5.75 11.33
C SER A 14 4.48 5.51 9.99
N PRO A 15 4.91 4.27 9.68
CA PRO A 15 5.49 3.96 8.38
C PRO A 15 4.50 4.23 7.23
N VAL A 16 3.20 4.31 7.52
CA VAL A 16 2.17 4.63 6.54
C VAL A 16 1.38 5.85 7.00
N GLU A 17 1.28 6.86 6.15
CA GLU A 17 0.52 8.09 6.40
C GLU A 17 -0.78 8.13 5.59
N ALA A 18 -1.85 8.68 6.17
CA ALA A 18 -3.12 8.81 5.47
C ALA A 18 -3.16 10.10 4.63
N GLN A 19 -3.08 9.96 3.30
CA GLN A 19 -3.02 11.07 2.35
C GLN A 19 -4.20 11.05 1.36
N PRO A 20 -4.70 12.23 0.93
CA PRO A 20 -5.76 12.33 -0.08
C PRO A 20 -5.19 12.20 -1.50
N LEU A 21 -4.94 10.97 -1.99
CA LEU A 21 -4.24 10.77 -3.27
C LEU A 21 -4.99 11.31 -4.50
N TRP A 22 -6.26 11.69 -4.38
CA TRP A 22 -6.97 12.37 -5.46
C TRP A 22 -6.44 13.79 -5.73
N GLU A 23 -5.72 14.41 -4.79
CA GLU A 23 -5.09 15.72 -4.96
C GLU A 23 -3.68 15.63 -5.54
N TYR A 24 -3.09 14.42 -5.55
CA TYR A 24 -1.71 14.17 -5.93
C TYR A 24 -1.67 13.14 -7.08
N PRO A 25 -1.56 13.59 -8.34
CA PRO A 25 -1.45 12.68 -9.48
C PRO A 25 -0.26 11.72 -9.30
N CYS A 26 -0.53 10.41 -9.32
CA CYS A 26 0.50 9.37 -9.21
C CYS A 26 0.34 8.33 -10.33
N PHE A 27 1.46 7.75 -10.75
CA PHE A 27 1.50 6.76 -11.82
C PHE A 27 1.89 5.39 -11.25
N PRO A 28 1.20 4.30 -11.63
CA PRO A 28 1.52 2.98 -11.13
C PRO A 28 2.76 2.43 -11.84
N LEU A 29 3.75 1.99 -11.07
CA LEU A 29 4.98 1.36 -11.58
C LEU A 29 4.91 -0.18 -11.68
N GLY A 30 3.74 -0.75 -11.34
CA GLY A 30 3.51 -2.18 -11.33
C GLY A 30 2.04 -2.52 -11.03
N PRO A 31 1.68 -3.82 -11.13
CA PRO A 31 0.35 -4.29 -10.79
C PRO A 31 0.07 -4.15 -9.30
N GLN A 32 -1.22 -4.06 -8.94
CA GLN A 32 -1.63 -4.13 -7.54
C GLN A 32 -1.23 -5.45 -6.87
N CYS A 33 -0.84 -5.38 -5.61
CA CYS A 33 -0.44 -6.54 -4.80
C CYS A 33 -1.32 -6.65 -3.56
N LYS A 34 -1.87 -7.85 -3.30
CA LYS A 34 -2.67 -8.11 -2.11
C LYS A 34 -1.74 -8.41 -0.92
N LEU A 35 -1.76 -7.55 0.08
CA LEU A 35 -0.89 -7.68 1.26
C LEU A 35 -1.45 -8.66 2.31
N ILE A 36 -2.71 -8.46 2.72
CA ILE A 36 -3.31 -9.23 3.82
C ILE A 36 -4.82 -9.35 3.62
N THR A 37 -5.43 -10.43 4.14
CA THR A 37 -6.87 -10.66 4.09
C THR A 37 -7.39 -10.97 5.50
N ILE A 38 -8.23 -10.07 6.02
CA ILE A 38 -8.81 -10.20 7.35
C ILE A 38 -10.26 -10.65 7.20
N ASN A 39 -10.56 -11.86 7.66
CA ASN A 39 -11.93 -12.35 7.71
C ASN A 39 -12.66 -11.78 8.94
N VAL A 40 -13.50 -10.77 8.70
CA VAL A 40 -14.30 -10.13 9.75
C VAL A 40 -15.37 -11.07 10.32
N THR A 41 -15.90 -12.00 9.51
CA THR A 41 -16.97 -12.92 9.94
C THR A 41 -16.50 -13.98 10.93
N GLU A 42 -15.22 -14.33 10.89
CA GLU A 42 -14.55 -15.21 11.86
C GLU A 42 -13.98 -14.43 13.06
N GLY A 43 -14.47 -13.19 13.25
CA GLY A 43 -14.10 -12.29 14.35
C GLY A 43 -12.75 -11.59 14.19
N GLY A 44 -12.04 -11.81 13.07
CA GLY A 44 -10.66 -11.34 12.89
C GLY A 44 -9.81 -11.68 14.10
N SER A 45 -9.98 -12.91 14.61
CA SER A 45 -9.63 -13.31 15.97
C SER A 45 -8.16 -13.72 16.13
N GLN A 46 -7.46 -13.93 15.02
CA GLN A 46 -6.08 -14.39 15.01
C GLN A 46 -5.15 -13.32 14.47
N ASN A 47 -3.98 -13.22 15.10
CA ASN A 47 -2.88 -12.44 14.55
C ASN A 47 -2.45 -13.07 13.23
N GLN A 48 -2.17 -12.23 12.24
CA GLN A 48 -1.68 -12.65 10.93
C GLN A 48 -0.35 -11.94 10.64
N LEU A 49 0.54 -12.64 9.94
CA LEU A 49 1.79 -12.11 9.45
C LEU A 49 1.96 -12.62 8.03
N GLU A 50 1.93 -11.71 7.08
CA GLU A 50 2.10 -11.98 5.65
C GLU A 50 3.34 -11.25 5.16
N GLN A 51 4.03 -11.86 4.21
CA GLN A 51 5.23 -11.32 3.58
C GLN A 51 5.18 -11.59 2.09
N GLY A 52 5.78 -10.71 1.31
CA GLY A 52 5.85 -10.90 -0.12
C GLY A 52 6.68 -9.85 -0.81
N GLN A 53 6.53 -9.79 -2.12
CA GLN A 53 7.22 -8.85 -2.97
C GLN A 53 6.22 -8.14 -3.88
N ILE A 54 6.41 -6.83 -4.05
CA ILE A 54 5.77 -6.05 -5.11
C ILE A 54 6.74 -6.07 -6.29
N THR A 55 6.30 -6.61 -7.43
CA THR A 55 7.08 -6.58 -8.66
C THR A 55 6.97 -5.22 -9.32
N LEU A 56 8.11 -4.63 -9.62
CA LEU A 56 8.22 -3.39 -10.39
C LEU A 56 8.45 -3.79 -11.84
N THR A 57 7.50 -3.47 -12.72
CA THR A 57 7.51 -3.98 -14.10
C THR A 57 8.26 -3.07 -15.08
N GLN A 58 8.70 -1.88 -14.65
CA GLN A 58 9.61 -1.04 -15.42
C GLN A 58 11.07 -1.23 -14.98
N ASN A 59 11.80 -2.08 -15.73
CA ASN A 59 13.23 -2.36 -15.54
C ASN A 59 14.17 -1.13 -15.69
N HIS A 60 13.65 0.08 -15.92
CA HIS A 60 14.43 1.31 -16.12
C HIS A 60 13.92 2.52 -15.31
N VAL A 61 12.90 2.36 -14.46
CA VAL A 61 12.16 3.48 -13.83
C VAL A 61 12.03 3.31 -12.31
N ILE A 62 12.82 2.42 -11.72
CA ILE A 62 12.88 2.24 -10.25
C ILE A 62 13.36 3.53 -9.55
N GLU A 63 14.11 4.38 -10.24
CA GLU A 63 14.49 5.73 -9.76
C GLU A 63 13.27 6.66 -9.55
N GLU A 64 12.13 6.39 -10.19
CA GLU A 64 10.89 7.16 -10.04
C GLU A 64 9.96 6.56 -8.98
N CYS A 65 10.33 5.44 -8.34
CA CYS A 65 9.54 4.91 -7.23
C CYS A 65 9.71 5.79 -5.99
N ASN A 66 8.74 6.68 -5.75
CA ASN A 66 8.77 7.58 -4.60
C ASN A 66 8.06 6.99 -3.36
N GLY A 67 7.24 5.96 -3.55
CA GLY A 67 6.45 5.40 -2.45
C GLY A 67 5.50 4.29 -2.86
N VAL A 68 4.86 3.72 -1.84
CA VAL A 68 3.83 2.69 -1.95
C VAL A 68 2.50 3.26 -1.48
N ALA A 69 1.46 3.12 -2.31
CA ALA A 69 0.09 3.42 -1.93
C ALA A 69 -0.63 2.15 -1.44
N LEU A 70 -1.41 2.28 -0.37
CA LEU A 70 -2.18 1.22 0.26
C LEU A 70 -3.64 1.65 0.37
N TRP A 71 -4.55 0.70 0.16
CA TRP A 71 -5.98 0.87 0.40
C TRP A 71 -6.60 -0.42 0.89
N ALA A 72 -7.84 -0.34 1.34
CA ALA A 72 -8.64 -1.51 1.71
C ALA A 72 -9.73 -1.77 0.67
N GLU A 73 -9.96 -3.04 0.40
CA GLU A 73 -11.13 -3.53 -0.32
C GLU A 73 -12.02 -4.34 0.62
N TRP A 74 -13.30 -3.97 0.67
CA TRP A 74 -14.28 -4.63 1.51
C TRP A 74 -15.19 -5.52 0.67
N HIS A 75 -15.05 -6.84 0.84
CA HIS A 75 -15.92 -7.81 0.18
C HIS A 75 -17.11 -8.13 1.09
N MET A 76 -18.31 -7.70 0.68
CA MET A 76 -19.54 -7.85 1.47
C MET A 76 -20.19 -9.24 1.31
N ALA A 77 -19.80 -10.00 0.28
CA ALA A 77 -20.31 -11.34 0.02
C ALA A 77 -19.16 -12.34 -0.08
N LYS A 78 -19.47 -13.63 0.16
CA LYS A 78 -18.51 -14.73 0.01
C LYS A 78 -17.90 -14.81 -1.39
N ASN A 79 -18.64 -14.37 -2.41
CA ASN A 79 -18.14 -14.26 -3.77
C ASN A 79 -17.69 -12.82 -4.00
N ALA A 80 -16.36 -12.63 -4.08
CA ALA A 80 -15.76 -11.38 -4.49
C ALA A 80 -16.18 -11.09 -5.94
N SER A 81 -17.14 -10.17 -6.08
CA SER A 81 -17.53 -9.61 -7.37
C SER A 81 -17.43 -8.08 -7.28
N PRO A 82 -17.20 -7.38 -8.40
CA PRO A 82 -17.13 -5.92 -8.41
C PRO A 82 -18.40 -5.26 -7.83
N LYS A 83 -19.57 -5.93 -7.94
CA LYS A 83 -20.85 -5.43 -7.40
C LYS A 83 -20.94 -5.49 -5.88
N ASN A 84 -20.16 -6.37 -5.25
CA ASN A 84 -20.19 -6.60 -3.80
C ASN A 84 -18.87 -6.23 -3.12
N THR A 85 -18.01 -5.48 -3.82
CA THR A 85 -16.70 -5.04 -3.33
C THR A 85 -16.67 -3.52 -3.26
N ILE A 86 -16.33 -2.98 -2.09
CA ILE A 86 -16.16 -1.54 -1.89
C ILE A 86 -14.66 -1.27 -1.83
N SER A 87 -14.13 -0.57 -2.84
CA SER A 87 -12.75 -0.07 -2.84
C SER A 87 -12.69 1.32 -2.19
N THR A 88 -11.77 1.47 -1.23
CA THR A 88 -11.41 2.77 -0.62
C THR A 88 -10.29 3.49 -1.37
N GLY A 89 -9.76 2.88 -2.44
CA GLY A 89 -8.60 3.37 -3.17
C GLY A 89 -8.91 3.68 -4.63
N PRO A 90 -8.24 3.02 -5.60
CA PRO A 90 -8.44 3.28 -7.03
C PRO A 90 -9.88 3.00 -7.47
N LEU A 91 -10.40 3.84 -8.37
CA LEU A 91 -11.70 3.69 -9.01
C LEU A 91 -11.70 2.69 -10.18
N SER A 92 -10.52 2.23 -10.58
CA SER A 92 -10.32 1.26 -11.66
C SER A 92 -9.17 0.35 -11.28
N ALA A 93 -9.23 -0.92 -11.72
CA ALA A 93 -8.19 -1.89 -11.42
C ALA A 93 -6.84 -1.43 -11.98
N ILE A 94 -5.79 -1.60 -11.19
CA ILE A 94 -4.41 -1.33 -11.60
C ILE A 94 -3.80 -2.67 -12.03
N ASP A 95 -4.11 -3.06 -13.26
CA ASP A 95 -3.68 -4.35 -13.79
C ASP A 95 -2.26 -4.29 -14.37
N GLU A 96 -1.88 -3.15 -14.95
CA GLU A 96 -0.57 -2.95 -15.59
C GLU A 96 -0.10 -1.49 -15.43
N ILE A 97 1.13 -1.23 -15.89
CA ILE A 97 1.68 0.12 -16.01
C ILE A 97 0.75 0.94 -16.90
N ALA A 98 0.38 2.12 -16.43
CA ALA A 98 -0.43 3.06 -17.19
C ALA A 98 0.29 4.40 -17.30
N ASN A 99 0.32 4.97 -18.51
CA ASN A 99 0.71 6.37 -18.74
C ASN A 99 -0.37 7.38 -18.31
N ILE A 100 -1.35 6.92 -17.52
CA ILE A 100 -2.48 7.71 -17.05
C ILE A 100 -2.42 7.66 -15.51
N PRO A 101 -2.59 8.80 -14.83
CA PRO A 101 -2.56 8.81 -13.37
C PRO A 101 -3.70 7.98 -12.80
N VAL A 102 -3.43 7.32 -11.66
CA VAL A 102 -4.43 6.56 -10.93
C VAL A 102 -5.56 7.49 -10.49
N ARG A 103 -6.80 7.10 -10.77
CA ARG A 103 -7.98 7.81 -10.29
C ARG A 103 -8.39 7.27 -8.92
N TRP A 104 -8.21 8.07 -7.88
CA TRP A 104 -8.51 7.71 -6.50
C TRP A 104 -9.93 8.10 -6.07
N ASN A 105 -10.47 7.35 -5.10
CA ASN A 105 -11.71 7.68 -4.44
C ASN A 105 -11.55 8.93 -3.55
N THR A 106 -12.38 9.94 -3.79
CA THR A 106 -12.32 11.23 -3.08
C THR A 106 -12.93 11.21 -1.68
N ASN A 107 -13.58 10.11 -1.29
CA ASN A 107 -14.25 10.01 0.01
C ASN A 107 -13.35 9.43 1.11
N TRP A 108 -12.18 8.88 0.74
CA TRP A 108 -11.30 8.13 1.65
C TRP A 108 -9.87 8.55 1.42
N ARG A 109 -9.11 8.76 2.50
CA ARG A 109 -7.65 8.91 2.43
C ARG A 109 -7.00 7.54 2.29
N GLN A 110 -5.95 7.46 1.49
CA GLN A 110 -5.18 6.24 1.26
C GLN A 110 -3.93 6.24 2.11
N GLY A 111 -3.45 5.05 2.47
CA GLY A 111 -2.17 4.90 3.11
C GLY A 111 -1.05 5.14 2.11
N VAL A 112 -0.05 5.94 2.48
CA VAL A 112 1.13 6.19 1.66
C VAL A 112 2.36 5.93 2.50
N HIS A 113 3.24 5.07 1.99
CA HIS A 113 4.59 4.89 2.50
C HIS A 113 5.55 5.57 1.54
N LEU A 114 6.13 6.70 1.94
CA LEU A 114 7.19 7.36 1.17
C LEU A 114 8.53 6.67 1.42
N LEU A 115 9.22 6.30 0.36
CA LEU A 115 10.53 5.68 0.45
C LEU A 115 11.55 6.74 0.86
N ARG A 116 12.17 6.56 2.03
CA ARG A 116 13.17 7.50 2.57
C ARG A 116 14.48 7.45 1.80
N LYS A 117 14.78 6.31 1.17
CA LYS A 117 15.94 6.11 0.32
C LYS A 117 15.46 5.63 -1.05
N PRO A 118 16.03 6.14 -2.15
CA PRO A 118 15.78 5.58 -3.47
C PRO A 118 16.12 4.08 -3.47
N LEU A 119 15.33 3.31 -4.22
CA LEU A 119 15.63 1.90 -4.43
C LEU A 119 16.90 1.75 -5.27
N ASP A 120 17.61 0.64 -5.07
CA ASP A 120 18.77 0.31 -5.89
C ASP A 120 18.36 0.21 -7.36
N LYS A 121 19.23 0.70 -8.26
CA LYS A 121 18.93 0.79 -9.71
C LYS A 121 18.59 -0.55 -10.36
N THR A 122 18.97 -1.66 -9.72
CA THR A 122 18.74 -3.03 -10.20
C THR A 122 17.58 -3.72 -9.48
N ALA A 123 16.90 -3.06 -8.55
CA ALA A 123 15.86 -3.67 -7.73
C ALA A 123 14.57 -3.86 -8.53
N THR A 124 14.25 -5.08 -8.93
CA THR A 124 13.03 -5.42 -9.67
C THR A 124 11.83 -5.69 -8.76
N SER A 125 12.04 -5.71 -7.45
CA SER A 125 10.98 -5.89 -6.47
C SER A 125 11.25 -5.16 -5.17
N LEU A 126 10.17 -4.82 -4.47
CA LEU A 126 10.17 -4.26 -3.12
C LEU A 126 9.59 -5.30 -2.17
N ASN A 127 10.33 -5.67 -1.12
CA ASN A 127 9.82 -6.60 -0.12
C ASN A 127 8.81 -5.87 0.78
N TRP A 128 7.82 -6.60 1.24
CA TRP A 128 6.86 -6.08 2.19
C TRP A 128 6.55 -7.11 3.27
N THR A 129 6.23 -6.60 4.45
CA THR A 129 5.68 -7.37 5.56
C THR A 129 4.43 -6.67 6.08
N ALA A 130 3.33 -7.40 6.17
CA ALA A 130 2.08 -6.93 6.74
C ALA A 130 1.70 -7.78 7.95
N LYS A 131 1.44 -7.15 9.09
CA LYS A 131 1.04 -7.82 10.32
C LYS A 131 -0.29 -7.28 10.80
N TYR A 132 -1.27 -8.14 11.00
CA TYR A 132 -2.50 -7.80 11.68
C TYR A 132 -2.47 -8.30 13.12
N ASN A 133 -2.69 -7.39 14.07
CA ASN A 133 -2.85 -7.70 15.49
C ASN A 133 -4.34 -7.72 15.83
N ALA A 134 -4.87 -8.91 16.11
CA ALA A 134 -6.29 -9.12 16.40
C ALA A 134 -6.74 -8.53 17.74
N GLN A 135 -5.84 -8.41 18.71
CA GLN A 135 -6.15 -7.84 20.02
C GLN A 135 -6.27 -6.32 19.95
N LEU A 136 -5.34 -5.67 19.23
CA LEU A 136 -5.32 -4.22 19.07
C LEU A 136 -6.17 -3.73 17.89
N LYS A 137 -6.62 -4.65 17.02
CA LYS A 137 -7.30 -4.34 15.76
C LYS A 137 -6.48 -3.37 14.88
N MET A 138 -5.16 -3.59 14.85
CA MET A 138 -4.22 -2.75 14.13
C MET A 138 -3.44 -3.55 13.07
N CYS A 139 -3.19 -2.90 11.94
CA CYS A 139 -2.28 -3.40 10.91
C CYS A 139 -0.96 -2.63 10.97
N TYR A 140 0.15 -3.37 10.87
CA TYR A 140 1.50 -2.83 10.79
C TYR A 140 2.08 -3.22 9.44
N PHE A 141 2.73 -2.27 8.77
CA PHE A 141 3.33 -2.46 7.46
C PHE A 141 4.81 -2.09 7.52
N ARG A 142 5.62 -2.85 6.79
CA ARG A 142 7.03 -2.56 6.52
C ARG A 142 7.30 -2.83 5.05
N PHE A 143 8.07 -1.94 4.44
CA PHE A 143 8.51 -2.02 3.04
C PHE A 143 10.03 -1.86 3.03
N ASP A 144 10.74 -2.81 2.42
CA ASP A 144 12.21 -2.92 2.42
C ASP A 144 12.77 -3.22 1.03
#